data_AF-A0A1G3KV83-F1
#
_entry.id   AF-A0A1G3KV83-F1
#
_cell.length_a   1.000
_cell.length_b   1.000
_cell.length_c   1.000
_cell.angle_alpha   90.00
_cell.angle_beta   90.00
_cell.angle_gamma   90.00
#
_symmetry.space_group_name_H-M   'P 1'
#
loop_
_entity.id
_entity.type
_entity.pdbx_description
1 polymer ?
#
loop_
_entity_poly.entity_id
_entity_poly.type
_entity_poly.pdbx_seq_one_letter_code
_entity_poly.pdbx_strand_id
1 'polypeptide(L)'
;MKYLLFKISKSIKVKTIVIISGILVFSIGLTLVVNIFHVNFKLKEALERESYATGLLVRKTIDNNLQYFPLERFSGMADFLDGIIRINPNVSYVYISSIDQTILYHSTHSFIGSKTDKILFTHNQSPENWKTVANHDYYETILPIFKDNIQIGNIHIGKQKNYIDSENFTILLKTLIIFFISLVLSIFLLFYFLHKKILHPIEALSSEMQEITKDMDFKKQVRVKGNDEIGVLARSFNKMILQIRKYSENLEEIVLKRTKALNQANSELEINNLQMKKDLQIAEKIQETLIPKMLPYFEEMSFKTADISLKNSGKDNFDIFQISEKEMAIVMIDVSAEGVSSALISTMAKIAFHTHSKKGSASHEIVKKVNQEMYKMIGDVKDTLTAYYAILNFETGVFQFTNAGHFPALLHRKKLSTVEELSSKGFYIGILENASFETGSVYLEEGDRILLFTDGVTECKNSSQEIFGIQRVKDWMKEKNGLSVKELVKGLINNIFSFQGNVFKKDCAVLSLEFISKLKAETDKMENSVAISGEMQKSNI
;
A
#
# COMPACT_ATOMS: atom_id res chain seq x y z
N MET A 1 -12.61 27.21 13.73
CA MET A 1 -13.45 27.34 14.96
C MET A 1 -14.91 26.90 14.74
N LYS A 2 -15.62 27.37 13.70
CA LYS A 2 -17.00 26.91 13.37
C LYS A 2 -17.12 25.39 13.12
N TYR A 3 -16.10 24.75 12.55
CA TYR A 3 -16.08 23.31 12.29
C TYR A 3 -15.86 22.45 13.56
N LEU A 4 -15.18 22.98 14.58
CA LEU A 4 -15.01 22.31 15.88
C LEU A 4 -16.30 22.39 16.71
N LEU A 5 -16.98 23.54 16.71
CA LEU A 5 -18.27 23.73 17.39
C LEU A 5 -19.39 22.87 16.77
N PHE A 6 -19.31 22.56 15.47
CA PHE A 6 -20.31 21.73 14.78
C PHE A 6 -20.22 20.24 15.18
N LYS A 7 -19.01 19.74 15.52
CA LYS A 7 -18.78 18.31 15.81
C LYS A 7 -18.86 17.94 17.31
N ILE A 8 -18.69 18.90 18.21
CA ILE A 8 -18.94 18.74 19.67
C ILE A 8 -20.46 18.58 19.96
N SER A 9 -21.31 18.64 18.93
CA SER A 9 -22.75 18.88 19.02
C SER A 9 -23.66 17.63 18.96
N LYS A 10 -23.20 16.39 19.20
CA LYS A 10 -24.07 15.20 19.01
C LYS A 10 -24.69 14.56 20.25
N SER A 11 -24.21 14.79 21.47
CA SER A 11 -24.98 14.35 22.64
C SER A 11 -26.00 15.41 23.01
N ILE A 12 -27.28 15.05 22.97
CA ILE A 12 -28.39 15.93 23.40
C ILE A 12 -28.11 16.46 24.81
N LYS A 13 -27.56 15.62 25.70
CA LYS A 13 -27.22 16.02 27.07
C LYS A 13 -26.13 17.09 27.11
N VAL A 14 -25.06 16.97 26.32
CA VAL A 14 -23.99 17.99 26.28
C VAL A 14 -24.53 19.32 25.77
N LYS A 15 -25.36 19.28 24.72
CA LYS A 15 -26.07 20.47 24.22
C LYS A 15 -26.94 21.09 25.31
N THR A 16 -27.77 20.28 25.98
CA THR A 16 -28.65 20.74 27.05
C THR A 16 -27.85 21.34 28.21
N ILE A 17 -26.74 20.74 28.61
CA ILE A 17 -25.88 21.24 29.68
C ILE A 17 -25.24 22.58 29.29
N VAL A 18 -24.68 22.69 28.08
CA VAL A 18 -24.07 23.94 27.60
C VAL A 18 -25.11 25.04 27.46
N ILE A 19 -26.30 24.72 26.94
CA ILE A 19 -27.41 25.66 26.81
C ILE A 19 -27.92 26.11 28.18
N ILE A 20 -28.15 25.18 29.12
CA ILE A 20 -28.57 25.52 30.49
C ILE A 20 -27.53 26.38 31.19
N SER A 21 -26.24 26.05 31.05
CA SER A 21 -25.16 26.83 31.66
C SER A 21 -25.07 28.23 31.06
N GLY A 22 -25.21 28.35 29.73
CA GLY A 22 -25.26 29.63 29.04
C GLY A 22 -26.46 30.48 29.46
N ILE A 23 -27.64 29.88 29.55
CA ILE A 23 -28.87 30.54 30.05
C ILE A 23 -28.69 30.98 31.50
N LEU A 24 -28.08 30.15 32.34
CA LEU A 24 -27.85 30.46 33.75
C LEU A 24 -26.90 31.65 33.89
N VAL A 25 -25.76 31.64 33.21
CA VAL A 25 -24.79 32.75 33.24
C VAL A 25 -25.42 34.04 32.69
N PHE A 26 -26.17 33.94 31.59
CA PHE A 26 -26.87 35.09 31.03
C PHE A 26 -27.94 35.66 31.99
N SER A 27 -28.73 34.79 32.62
CA SER A 27 -29.77 35.17 33.58
C SER A 27 -29.18 35.86 34.82
N ILE A 28 -28.09 35.30 35.37
CA ILE A 28 -27.38 35.89 36.51
C ILE A 28 -26.79 37.25 36.11
N GLY A 29 -26.18 37.36 34.92
CA GLY A 29 -25.64 38.62 34.41
C GLY A 29 -26.71 39.70 34.21
N LEU A 30 -27.86 39.33 33.66
CA LEU A 30 -28.99 40.24 33.46
C LEU A 30 -29.56 40.72 34.81
N THR A 31 -29.65 39.81 35.79
CA THR A 31 -30.12 40.14 37.15
C THR A 31 -29.19 41.15 37.84
N LEU A 32 -27.88 41.01 37.65
CA LEU A 32 -26.90 41.98 38.16
C LEU A 32 -27.16 43.37 37.58
N VAL A 33 -27.31 43.48 36.25
CA VAL A 33 -27.57 44.77 35.58
C VAL A 33 -28.86 45.41 36.11
N VAL A 34 -29.95 44.64 36.19
CA VAL A 34 -31.24 45.14 36.68
C VAL A 34 -31.14 45.61 38.14
N ASN A 35 -30.44 44.85 38.99
CA ASN A 35 -30.25 45.23 40.39
C ASN A 35 -29.46 46.53 40.55
N ILE A 36 -28.42 46.74 39.72
CA ILE A 36 -27.64 47.99 39.72
C ILE A 36 -28.55 49.19 39.44
N PHE A 37 -29.37 49.11 38.39
CA PHE A 37 -30.32 50.17 38.06
C PHE A 37 -31.37 50.38 39.16
N HIS A 38 -31.91 49.30 39.72
CA HIS A 38 -32.94 49.37 40.75
C HIS A 38 -32.45 50.02 42.06
N VAL A 39 -31.23 49.66 42.49
CA VAL A 39 -30.61 50.25 43.69
C VAL A 39 -30.38 51.74 43.51
N ASN A 40 -29.75 52.14 42.40
CA ASN A 40 -29.47 53.56 42.11
C ASN A 40 -30.77 54.39 42.11
N PHE A 41 -31.84 53.84 41.52
CA PHE A 41 -33.14 54.52 41.49
C PHE A 41 -33.76 54.67 42.89
N LYS A 42 -33.79 53.59 43.69
CA LYS A 42 -34.37 53.62 45.03
C LYS A 42 -33.61 54.53 46.00
N LEU A 43 -32.29 54.58 45.89
CA LEU A 43 -31.44 55.40 46.76
C LEU A 43 -31.69 56.89 46.48
N LYS A 44 -31.82 57.26 45.20
CA LYS A 44 -32.23 58.62 44.81
C LYS A 44 -33.62 58.98 45.36
N GLU A 45 -34.61 58.11 45.20
CA GLU A 45 -35.98 58.34 45.69
C GLU A 45 -36.03 58.48 47.22
N ALA A 46 -35.29 57.64 47.95
CA ALA A 46 -35.22 57.71 49.40
C ALA A 46 -34.64 59.05 49.89
N LEU A 47 -33.58 59.52 49.23
CA LEU A 47 -32.95 60.81 49.56
C LEU A 47 -33.86 61.99 49.27
N GLU A 48 -34.58 61.96 48.14
CA GLU A 48 -35.57 62.98 47.80
C GLU A 48 -36.68 63.07 48.87
N ARG A 49 -37.20 61.92 49.33
CA ARG A 49 -38.22 61.88 50.40
C ARG A 49 -37.71 62.40 51.74
N GLU A 50 -36.47 62.08 52.10
CA GLU A 50 -35.85 62.55 53.36
C GLU A 50 -35.59 64.05 53.35
N SER A 51 -35.07 64.59 52.23
CA SER A 51 -34.89 66.03 52.04
C SER A 51 -36.23 66.76 52.08
N TYR A 52 -37.27 66.19 51.45
CA TYR A 52 -38.63 66.74 51.52
C TYR A 52 -39.19 66.76 52.95
N ALA A 53 -39.04 65.67 53.70
CA ALA A 53 -39.48 65.59 55.10
C ALA A 53 -38.77 66.64 55.98
N THR A 54 -37.47 66.83 55.76
CA THR A 54 -36.69 67.88 56.43
C THR A 54 -37.22 69.28 56.06
N GLY A 55 -37.55 69.50 54.79
CA GLY A 55 -38.14 70.75 54.31
C GLY A 55 -39.50 71.04 54.93
N LEU A 56 -40.34 70.02 55.11
CA LEU A 56 -41.62 70.17 55.78
C LEU A 56 -41.48 70.56 57.25
N LEU A 57 -40.48 70.03 57.96
CA LEU A 57 -40.19 70.42 59.35
C LEU A 57 -39.85 71.90 59.44
N VAL A 58 -38.97 72.38 58.54
CA VAL A 58 -38.59 73.80 58.47
C VAL A 58 -39.80 74.66 58.11
N ARG A 59 -40.59 74.24 57.10
CA ARG A 59 -41.79 74.95 56.66
C ARG A 59 -42.82 75.08 57.78
N LYS A 60 -43.07 74.02 58.54
CA LYS A 60 -44.01 74.05 59.66
C LYS A 60 -43.62 75.08 60.72
N THR A 61 -42.33 75.21 61.02
CA THR A 61 -41.82 76.24 61.93
C THR A 61 -42.00 77.64 61.36
N ILE A 62 -41.77 77.83 60.05
CA ILE A 62 -41.98 79.11 59.36
C ILE A 62 -43.46 79.50 59.41
N ASP A 63 -44.35 78.60 58.99
CA ASP A 63 -45.79 78.84 58.90
C ASP A 63 -46.40 79.24 60.26
N ASN A 64 -45.93 78.61 61.36
CA ASN A 64 -46.34 78.95 62.72
C ASN A 64 -45.93 80.37 63.15
N ASN A 65 -44.80 80.89 62.64
CA ASN A 65 -44.26 82.20 63.03
C ASN A 65 -44.68 83.34 62.08
N LEU A 66 -45.10 83.03 60.85
CA LEU A 66 -45.55 84.01 59.84
C LEU A 66 -46.80 84.80 60.25
N GLN A 67 -47.53 84.31 61.25
CA GLN A 67 -48.67 85.02 61.86
C GLN A 67 -48.21 86.22 62.71
N TYR A 68 -46.99 86.17 63.25
CA TYR A 68 -46.48 87.16 64.20
C TYR A 68 -45.44 88.10 63.58
N PHE A 69 -44.61 87.59 62.68
CA PHE A 69 -43.52 88.37 62.05
C PHE A 69 -43.46 88.13 60.53
N PRO A 70 -43.00 89.12 59.74
CA PRO A 70 -42.68 88.89 58.34
C PRO A 70 -41.44 88.00 58.20
N LEU A 71 -41.32 87.28 57.08
CA LEU A 71 -40.27 86.26 56.87
C LEU A 71 -38.87 86.84 57.06
N GLU A 72 -38.64 88.12 56.76
CA GLU A 72 -37.35 88.81 56.84
C GLU A 72 -36.94 89.21 58.27
N ARG A 73 -37.82 89.03 59.26
CA ARG A 73 -37.59 89.49 60.66
C ARG A 73 -37.61 88.37 61.70
N PHE A 74 -37.41 87.12 61.30
CA PHE A 74 -37.32 86.02 62.25
C PHE A 74 -35.96 86.03 62.98
N SER A 75 -35.99 86.20 64.30
CA SER A 75 -34.79 86.09 65.14
C SER A 75 -34.48 84.62 65.46
N GLY A 76 -33.21 84.22 65.45
CA GLY A 76 -32.77 82.86 65.79
C GLY A 76 -33.03 81.81 64.71
N MET A 77 -33.49 82.21 63.52
CA MET A 77 -33.78 81.27 62.43
C MET A 77 -32.52 80.55 61.91
N ALA A 78 -31.37 81.22 61.90
CA ALA A 78 -30.12 80.60 61.51
C ALA A 78 -29.68 79.50 62.50
N ASP A 79 -29.83 79.75 63.81
CA ASP A 79 -29.54 78.74 64.86
C ASP A 79 -30.49 77.54 64.76
N PHE A 80 -31.76 77.78 64.42
CA PHE A 80 -32.73 76.72 64.15
C PHE A 80 -32.31 75.87 62.93
N LEU A 81 -31.92 76.50 61.82
CA LEU A 81 -31.46 75.79 60.62
C LEU A 81 -30.16 75.00 60.86
N ASP A 82 -29.24 75.53 61.67
CA ASP A 82 -28.05 74.80 62.14
C ASP A 82 -28.43 73.60 63.02
N GLY A 83 -29.43 73.75 63.89
CA GLY A 83 -30.02 72.65 64.65
C GLY A 83 -30.59 71.53 63.76
N ILE A 84 -31.23 71.88 62.64
CA ILE A 84 -31.75 70.91 61.67
C ILE A 84 -30.63 70.09 61.02
N ILE A 85 -29.51 70.71 60.68
CA ILE A 85 -28.34 69.99 60.14
C ILE A 85 -27.76 69.03 61.17
N ARG A 86 -27.65 69.45 62.44
CA ARG A 86 -27.14 68.59 63.52
C ARG A 86 -27.97 67.32 63.73
N ILE A 87 -29.28 67.40 63.50
CA ILE A 87 -30.20 66.25 63.65
C ILE A 87 -30.24 65.40 62.35
N ASN A 88 -29.95 65.98 61.19
CA ASN A 88 -29.97 65.31 59.89
C ASN A 88 -28.57 65.30 59.27
N PRO A 89 -27.70 64.34 59.64
CA PRO A 89 -26.29 64.32 59.22
C PRO A 89 -26.09 64.18 57.71
N ASN A 90 -27.13 63.77 56.98
CA ASN A 90 -27.11 63.63 55.53
C ASN A 90 -27.41 64.94 54.78
N VAL A 91 -27.81 66.00 55.51
CA VAL A 91 -28.10 67.32 54.95
C VAL A 91 -26.87 68.21 55.09
N SER A 92 -26.32 68.65 53.97
CA SER A 92 -25.11 69.47 53.93
C SER A 92 -25.39 70.94 54.19
N TYR A 93 -26.53 71.46 53.72
CA TYR A 93 -26.96 72.81 54.02
C TYR A 93 -28.49 72.93 54.01
N VAL A 94 -28.99 73.91 54.76
CA VAL A 94 -30.37 74.38 54.66
C VAL A 94 -30.36 75.91 54.65
N TYR A 95 -31.04 76.50 53.68
CA TYR A 95 -31.19 77.96 53.64
C TYR A 95 -32.59 78.36 53.17
N ILE A 96 -32.97 79.59 53.48
CA ILE A 96 -34.23 80.20 53.09
C ILE A 96 -33.92 81.40 52.23
N SER A 97 -34.61 81.52 51.12
CA SER A 97 -34.50 82.64 50.18
C SER A 97 -35.83 83.33 50.02
N SER A 98 -35.81 84.63 49.75
CA SER A 98 -36.95 85.39 49.27
C SER A 98 -37.24 85.08 47.80
N ILE A 99 -38.39 85.56 47.30
CA ILE A 99 -38.80 85.33 45.91
C ILE A 99 -37.85 85.97 44.87
N ASP A 100 -37.12 87.02 45.25
CA ASP A 100 -36.08 87.68 44.45
C ASP A 100 -34.71 86.98 44.53
N GLN A 101 -34.68 85.76 45.09
CA GLN A 101 -33.49 84.91 45.19
C GLN A 101 -32.41 85.43 46.15
N THR A 102 -32.77 86.29 47.10
CA THR A 102 -31.84 86.71 48.16
C THR A 102 -31.87 85.72 49.32
N ILE A 103 -30.71 85.25 49.79
CA ILE A 103 -30.62 84.34 50.94
C ILE A 103 -30.93 85.12 52.22
N LEU A 104 -32.07 84.82 52.84
CA LEU A 104 -32.52 85.45 54.09
C LEU A 104 -31.88 84.81 55.32
N TYR A 105 -31.80 83.48 55.34
CA TYR A 105 -31.21 82.71 56.44
C TYR A 105 -30.46 81.52 55.89
N HIS A 106 -29.33 81.15 56.51
CA HIS A 106 -28.55 80.00 56.10
C HIS A 106 -27.96 79.31 57.34
N SER A 107 -28.02 77.98 57.35
CA SER A 107 -27.52 77.11 58.41
C SER A 107 -26.02 77.22 58.75
N THR A 108 -25.17 77.71 57.84
CA THR A 108 -23.72 77.83 58.05
C THR A 108 -23.27 79.29 58.11
N HIS A 109 -24.22 80.25 58.21
CA HIS A 109 -24.00 81.71 58.22
C HIS A 109 -23.18 82.31 57.07
N SER A 110 -22.74 81.51 56.10
CA SER A 110 -21.65 81.85 55.17
C SER A 110 -22.12 82.60 53.90
N PHE A 111 -23.43 82.85 53.74
CA PHE A 111 -24.00 83.38 52.49
C PHE A 111 -25.22 84.30 52.68
N ILE A 112 -25.51 84.76 53.91
CA ILE A 112 -26.68 85.61 54.19
C ILE A 112 -26.56 86.94 53.42
N GLY A 113 -27.60 87.32 52.66
CA GLY A 113 -27.65 88.52 51.84
C GLY A 113 -27.08 88.39 50.41
N SER A 114 -26.53 87.22 50.04
CA SER A 114 -26.11 86.95 48.66
C SER A 114 -27.30 86.50 47.78
N LYS A 115 -27.21 86.72 46.46
CA LYS A 115 -28.17 86.17 45.49
C LYS A 115 -27.84 84.70 45.21
N THR A 116 -28.85 83.84 45.11
CA THR A 116 -28.71 82.40 44.81
C THR A 116 -28.36 82.13 43.33
N ASP A 117 -27.56 82.98 42.71
CA ASP A 117 -27.45 83.08 41.25
C ASP A 117 -27.07 81.72 40.60
N LYS A 118 -27.96 81.29 39.68
CA LYS A 118 -28.00 80.05 38.89
C LYS A 118 -28.47 78.77 39.60
N ILE A 119 -29.79 78.57 39.62
CA ILE A 119 -30.54 77.59 38.78
C ILE A 119 -31.99 77.60 39.31
N LEU A 120 -32.90 78.33 38.65
CA LEU A 120 -34.33 78.23 38.94
C LEU A 120 -35.14 78.29 37.64
N PHE A 121 -35.92 77.24 37.40
CA PHE A 121 -37.03 77.23 36.45
C PHE A 121 -38.31 77.56 37.20
N THR A 122 -38.84 78.75 36.97
CA THR A 122 -40.23 79.15 37.21
C THR A 122 -41.08 78.78 35.99
N HIS A 123 -42.39 78.66 36.24
CA HIS A 123 -43.49 78.38 35.30
C HIS A 123 -43.85 76.91 35.05
N ASN A 124 -44.44 76.28 36.07
CA ASN A 124 -45.75 75.67 35.87
C ASN A 124 -46.51 75.59 37.20
N GLN A 125 -47.76 76.06 37.16
CA GLN A 125 -48.66 76.16 38.29
C GLN A 125 -49.04 74.78 38.83
N SER A 126 -48.79 74.54 40.12
CA SER A 126 -49.64 73.72 40.99
C SER A 126 -49.38 74.13 42.45
N PRO A 127 -50.38 74.24 43.34
CA PRO A 127 -50.22 74.96 44.61
C PRO A 127 -49.38 74.25 45.68
N GLU A 128 -48.84 73.05 45.43
CA GLU A 128 -48.31 72.19 46.50
C GLU A 128 -46.96 71.48 46.25
N ASN A 129 -46.30 71.60 45.08
CA ASN A 129 -45.23 70.65 44.75
C ASN A 129 -43.80 71.20 44.96
N TRP A 130 -43.03 70.45 45.75
CA TRP A 130 -41.57 70.55 45.91
C TRP A 130 -40.84 69.91 44.72
N LYS A 131 -39.54 70.21 44.53
CA LYS A 131 -38.72 69.58 43.49
C LYS A 131 -37.29 69.35 43.96
N THR A 132 -36.67 68.25 43.55
CA THR A 132 -35.23 68.02 43.70
C THR A 132 -34.50 68.24 42.38
N VAL A 133 -33.40 68.97 42.41
CA VAL A 133 -32.55 69.30 41.27
C VAL A 133 -31.13 68.82 41.56
N ALA A 134 -30.46 68.28 40.56
CA ALA A 134 -29.03 67.99 40.65
C ALA A 134 -28.25 69.24 40.23
N ASN A 135 -27.49 69.82 41.15
CA ASN A 135 -26.47 70.84 40.91
C ASN A 135 -25.08 70.19 41.05
N HIS A 136 -24.01 70.85 40.56
CA HIS A 136 -22.65 70.33 40.40
C HIS A 136 -22.24 69.31 41.47
N ASP A 137 -22.29 69.69 42.75
CA ASP A 137 -21.87 68.83 43.87
C ASP A 137 -23.02 68.40 44.81
N TYR A 138 -24.26 68.84 44.55
CA TYR A 138 -25.39 68.67 45.47
C TYR A 138 -26.69 68.25 44.77
N TYR A 139 -27.46 67.39 45.41
CA TYR A 139 -28.89 67.26 45.15
C TYR A 139 -29.62 68.25 46.05
N GLU A 140 -30.24 69.26 45.44
CA GLU A 140 -30.94 70.33 46.14
C GLU A 140 -32.44 70.16 46.03
N THR A 141 -33.11 70.02 47.17
CA THR A 141 -34.57 69.98 47.27
C THR A 141 -35.10 71.35 47.64
N ILE A 142 -36.01 71.86 46.81
CA ILE A 142 -36.58 73.19 46.93
C ILE A 142 -38.06 73.07 47.31
N LEU A 143 -38.45 73.72 48.40
CA LEU A 143 -39.83 73.79 48.90
C LEU A 143 -40.31 75.24 48.95
N PRO A 144 -41.43 75.59 48.32
CA PRO A 144 -41.99 76.94 48.38
C PRO A 144 -42.62 77.25 49.75
N ILE A 145 -42.52 78.52 50.17
CA ILE A 145 -43.15 79.10 51.37
C ILE A 145 -44.30 80.00 50.91
N PHE A 146 -45.49 79.86 51.50
CA PHE A 146 -46.68 80.64 51.14
C PHE A 146 -47.24 81.40 52.34
N LYS A 147 -47.77 82.59 52.08
CA LYS A 147 -48.63 83.34 53.00
C LYS A 147 -49.83 83.86 52.21
N ASP A 148 -51.04 83.57 52.68
CA ASP A 148 -52.29 83.95 52.02
C ASP A 148 -52.34 83.56 50.53
N ASN A 149 -51.92 82.33 50.21
CA ASN A 149 -51.77 81.80 48.84
C ASN A 149 -50.73 82.51 47.93
N ILE A 150 -49.95 83.46 48.46
CA ILE A 150 -48.86 84.10 47.73
C ILE A 150 -47.54 83.48 48.18
N GLN A 151 -46.73 83.05 47.22
CA GLN A 151 -45.39 82.55 47.51
C GLN A 151 -44.50 83.72 47.94
N ILE A 152 -43.86 83.61 49.09
CA ILE A 152 -43.02 84.66 49.68
C ILE A 152 -41.53 84.28 49.74
N GLY A 153 -41.22 82.99 49.56
CA GLY A 153 -39.85 82.51 49.58
C GLY A 153 -39.73 81.01 49.27
N ASN A 154 -38.52 80.49 49.40
CA ASN A 154 -38.20 79.08 49.20
C ASN A 154 -37.25 78.56 50.29
N ILE A 155 -37.47 77.33 50.73
CA ILE A 155 -36.55 76.54 51.55
C ILE A 155 -35.73 75.68 50.61
N HIS A 156 -34.42 75.69 50.79
CA HIS A 156 -33.47 74.91 50.01
C HIS A 156 -32.71 73.96 50.92
N ILE A 157 -32.64 72.70 50.52
CA ILE A 157 -31.97 71.63 51.28
C ILE A 157 -31.01 70.92 50.35
N GLY A 158 -29.72 71.10 50.60
CA GLY A 158 -28.66 70.46 49.82
C GLY A 158 -28.14 69.20 50.48
N LYS A 159 -28.01 68.13 49.70
CA LYS A 159 -27.29 66.90 50.07
C LYS A 159 -26.12 66.67 49.11
N GLN A 160 -24.94 66.37 49.64
CA GLN A 160 -23.75 66.17 48.81
C GLN A 160 -23.87 64.91 47.94
N LYS A 161 -23.53 65.03 46.65
CA LYS A 161 -23.57 63.92 45.69
C LYS A 161 -22.59 62.79 46.03
N ASN A 162 -21.42 63.12 46.57
CA ASN A 162 -20.38 62.16 46.96
C ASN A 162 -20.86 61.14 48.01
N TYR A 163 -21.81 61.51 48.88
CA TYR A 163 -22.41 60.58 49.83
C TYR A 163 -23.12 59.43 49.10
N ILE A 164 -23.87 59.75 48.04
CA ILE A 164 -24.59 58.79 47.19
C ILE A 164 -23.62 57.87 46.45
N ASP A 165 -22.54 58.42 45.91
CA ASP A 165 -21.55 57.65 45.16
C ASP A 165 -20.82 56.63 46.06
N SER A 166 -20.58 56.97 47.33
CA SER A 166 -19.94 56.07 48.29
C SER A 166 -20.82 54.89 48.74
N GLU A 167 -22.13 55.11 48.96
CA GLU A 167 -23.06 54.03 49.26
C GLU A 167 -23.29 53.11 48.05
N ASN A 168 -23.37 53.69 46.85
CA ASN A 168 -23.47 52.93 45.60
C ASN A 168 -22.28 51.98 45.41
N PHE A 169 -21.06 52.44 45.68
CA PHE A 169 -19.87 51.61 45.56
C PHE A 169 -19.91 50.38 46.49
N THR A 170 -20.36 50.56 47.74
CA THR A 170 -20.45 49.46 48.71
C THR A 170 -21.49 48.40 48.30
N ILE A 171 -22.65 48.84 47.81
CA ILE A 171 -23.70 47.91 47.34
C ILE A 171 -23.24 47.20 46.06
N LEU A 172 -22.61 47.93 45.13
CA LEU A 172 -22.02 47.35 43.91
C LEU A 172 -20.99 46.27 44.25
N LEU A 173 -20.07 46.53 45.17
CA LEU A 173 -19.05 45.56 45.57
C LEU A 173 -19.68 44.30 46.16
N LYS A 174 -20.68 44.41 47.05
CA LYS A 174 -21.40 43.26 47.62
C LYS A 174 -22.11 42.44 46.53
N THR A 175 -22.79 43.09 45.59
CA THR A 175 -23.48 42.40 44.49
C THR A 175 -22.49 41.68 43.55
N LEU A 176 -21.34 42.29 43.26
CA LEU A 176 -20.27 41.68 42.48
C LEU A 176 -19.66 40.45 43.17
N ILE A 177 -19.45 40.50 44.49
CA ILE A 177 -18.93 39.36 45.27
C ILE A 177 -19.93 38.19 45.22
N ILE A 178 -21.21 38.45 45.48
CA ILE A 178 -22.26 37.42 45.43
C ILE A 178 -22.34 36.81 44.02
N PHE A 179 -22.26 37.65 42.99
CA PHE A 179 -22.22 37.21 41.60
C PHE A 179 -21.05 36.26 41.36
N PHE A 180 -19.83 36.64 41.77
CA PHE A 180 -18.64 35.82 41.55
C PHE A 180 -18.72 34.48 42.28
N ILE A 181 -19.21 34.45 43.52
CA ILE A 181 -19.45 33.21 44.28
C ILE A 181 -20.45 32.31 43.55
N SER A 182 -21.55 32.88 43.04
CA SER A 182 -22.57 32.13 42.32
C SER A 182 -22.03 31.54 41.00
N LEU A 183 -21.16 32.27 40.31
CA LEU A 183 -20.52 31.85 39.07
C LEU A 183 -19.55 30.68 39.32
N VAL A 184 -18.69 30.80 40.33
CA VAL A 184 -17.74 29.73 40.70
C VAL A 184 -18.48 28.45 41.09
N LEU A 185 -19.55 28.56 41.89
CA LEU A 185 -20.36 27.41 42.28
C LEU A 185 -21.03 26.75 41.07
N SER A 186 -21.55 27.54 40.13
CA SER A 186 -22.14 27.03 38.90
C SER A 186 -21.12 26.26 38.04
N ILE A 187 -19.92 26.81 37.86
CA ILE A 187 -18.83 26.15 37.13
C ILE A 187 -18.43 24.84 37.79
N PHE A 188 -18.33 24.82 39.12
CA PHE A 188 -18.00 23.61 39.88
C PHE A 188 -19.07 22.52 39.71
N LEU A 189 -20.35 22.86 39.83
CA LEU A 189 -21.46 21.92 39.64
C LEU A 189 -21.51 21.38 38.21
N LEU A 190 -21.26 22.24 37.23
CA LEU A 190 -21.15 21.88 35.82
C LEU A 190 -20.02 20.87 35.60
N PHE A 191 -18.83 21.16 36.13
CA PHE A 191 -17.68 20.27 36.04
C PHE A 191 -17.97 18.90 36.68
N TYR A 192 -18.53 18.88 37.89
CA TYR A 192 -18.91 17.65 38.58
C TYR A 192 -19.90 16.81 37.77
N PHE A 193 -20.91 17.45 37.16
CA PHE A 193 -21.88 16.75 36.33
C PHE A 193 -21.26 16.19 35.05
N LEU A 194 -20.44 16.97 34.34
CA LEU A 194 -19.73 16.54 33.14
C LEU A 194 -18.79 15.36 33.44
N HIS A 195 -18.03 15.45 34.52
CA HIS A 195 -17.12 14.39 34.94
C HIS A 195 -17.87 13.09 35.22
N LYS A 196 -18.92 13.15 36.06
CA LYS A 196 -19.66 11.95 36.50
C LYS A 196 -20.53 11.31 35.40
N LYS A 197 -21.11 12.11 34.51
CA LYS A 197 -22.05 11.61 33.49
C LYS A 197 -21.40 11.29 32.15
N ILE A 198 -20.23 11.86 31.85
CA ILE A 198 -19.62 11.74 30.51
C ILE A 198 -18.19 11.25 30.63
N LEU A 199 -17.31 11.96 31.34
CA LEU A 199 -15.88 11.67 31.32
C LEU A 199 -15.56 10.30 31.92
N HIS A 200 -16.05 10.02 33.13
CA HIS A 200 -15.76 8.78 33.84
C HIS A 200 -16.30 7.51 33.12
N PRO A 201 -17.55 7.48 32.58
CA PRO A 201 -18.00 6.34 31.76
C PRO A 201 -17.15 6.09 30.50
N ILE A 202 -16.64 7.16 29.86
CA ILE A 202 -15.78 7.03 28.68
C ILE A 202 -14.40 6.48 29.05
N GLU A 203 -13.79 6.97 30.14
CA GLU A 203 -12.52 6.46 30.65
C GLU A 203 -12.62 4.98 31.03
N ALA A 204 -13.68 4.59 31.74
CA ALA A 204 -13.93 3.20 32.10
C ALA A 204 -14.09 2.30 30.86
N LEU A 205 -14.90 2.73 29.88
CA LEU A 205 -15.07 2.04 28.60
C LEU A 205 -13.74 1.87 27.86
N SER A 206 -12.92 2.92 27.81
CA SER A 206 -11.63 2.90 27.14
C SER A 206 -10.65 1.94 27.82
N SER A 207 -10.58 1.98 29.16
CA SER A 207 -9.69 1.10 29.93
C SER A 207 -10.08 -0.37 29.80
N GLU A 208 -11.38 -0.69 29.90
CA GLU A 208 -11.87 -2.07 29.73
C GLU A 208 -11.58 -2.60 28.33
N MET A 209 -11.73 -1.77 27.29
CA MET A 209 -11.38 -2.16 25.91
C MET A 209 -9.88 -2.38 25.70
N GLN A 210 -9.02 -1.56 26.31
CA GLN A 210 -7.57 -1.75 26.24
C GLN A 210 -7.14 -3.07 26.90
N GLU A 211 -7.74 -3.44 28.02
CA GLU A 211 -7.45 -4.71 28.69
C GLU A 211 -7.86 -5.92 27.83
N ILE A 212 -9.09 -5.91 27.31
CA ILE A 212 -9.61 -6.98 26.43
C ILE A 212 -8.74 -7.19 25.21
N THR A 213 -8.28 -6.10 24.59
CA THR A 213 -7.44 -6.17 23.37
C THR A 213 -5.99 -6.53 23.64
N LYS A 214 -5.42 -6.08 24.78
CA LYS A 214 -4.05 -6.43 25.17
C LYS A 214 -3.91 -7.91 25.50
N ASP A 215 -4.84 -8.45 26.26
CA ASP A 215 -4.80 -9.85 26.70
C ASP A 215 -5.47 -10.79 25.69
N MET A 216 -6.05 -10.24 24.61
CA MET A 216 -6.86 -10.98 23.62
C MET A 216 -7.97 -11.83 24.26
N ASP A 217 -8.42 -11.46 25.46
CA ASP A 217 -9.42 -12.19 26.23
C ASP A 217 -10.83 -11.73 25.84
N PHE A 218 -11.31 -12.22 24.70
CA PHE A 218 -12.65 -11.95 24.19
C PHE A 218 -13.78 -12.67 24.97
N LYS A 219 -13.48 -13.30 26.12
CA LYS A 219 -14.51 -13.80 27.04
C LYS A 219 -15.03 -12.67 27.94
N LYS A 220 -14.20 -11.67 28.22
CA LYS A 220 -14.59 -10.48 28.97
C LYS A 220 -15.51 -9.59 28.13
N GLN A 221 -16.39 -8.87 28.80
CA GLN A 221 -17.30 -7.90 28.19
C GLN A 221 -17.17 -6.57 28.90
N VAL A 222 -17.35 -5.51 28.13
CA VAL A 222 -17.43 -4.17 28.68
C VAL A 222 -18.72 -4.01 29.45
N ARG A 223 -18.65 -3.39 30.63
CA ARG A 223 -19.82 -3.08 31.44
C ARG A 223 -20.66 -1.96 30.82
N VAL A 224 -21.92 -2.26 30.54
CA VAL A 224 -22.90 -1.28 30.03
C VAL A 224 -23.50 -0.48 31.20
N LYS A 225 -23.18 0.81 31.30
CA LYS A 225 -23.82 1.74 32.26
C LYS A 225 -24.72 2.72 31.51
N GLY A 226 -26.02 2.67 31.79
CA GLY A 226 -27.01 3.61 31.24
C GLY A 226 -27.56 3.24 29.86
N ASN A 227 -28.57 4.00 29.43
CA ASN A 227 -29.29 3.81 28.16
C ASN A 227 -29.07 4.95 27.15
N ASP A 228 -28.04 5.76 27.37
CA ASP A 228 -27.66 6.85 26.46
C ASP A 228 -26.65 6.39 25.41
N GLU A 229 -26.07 7.34 24.67
CA GLU A 229 -25.17 7.07 23.56
C GLU A 229 -23.92 6.28 23.98
N ILE A 230 -23.44 6.49 25.22
CA ILE A 230 -22.32 5.73 25.78
C ILE A 230 -22.73 4.29 26.05
N GLY A 231 -23.93 4.08 26.60
CA GLY A 231 -24.50 2.74 26.78
C GLY A 231 -24.72 2.00 25.45
N VAL A 232 -25.17 2.69 24.39
CA VAL A 232 -25.28 2.13 23.04
C VAL A 232 -23.91 1.71 22.51
N LEU A 233 -22.90 2.57 22.67
CA LEU A 233 -21.54 2.28 22.22
C LEU A 233 -20.96 1.06 22.93
N ALA A 234 -21.12 0.96 24.25
CA ALA A 234 -20.69 -0.21 25.03
C ALA A 234 -21.35 -1.52 24.53
N ARG A 235 -22.66 -1.49 24.21
CA ARG A 235 -23.36 -2.64 23.62
C ARG A 235 -22.83 -3.01 22.24
N SER A 236 -22.52 -2.04 21.40
CA SER A 236 -21.92 -2.26 20.09
C SER A 236 -20.53 -2.92 20.19
N PHE A 237 -19.70 -2.49 21.15
CA PHE A 237 -18.42 -3.14 21.41
C PHE A 237 -18.59 -4.59 21.86
N ASN A 238 -19.52 -4.88 22.78
CA ASN A 238 -19.79 -6.26 23.19
C ASN A 238 -20.25 -7.15 22.03
N LYS A 239 -21.04 -6.61 21.09
CA LYS A 239 -21.44 -7.33 19.87
C LYS A 239 -20.23 -7.66 18.99
N MET A 240 -19.31 -6.71 18.82
CA MET A 240 -18.06 -6.90 18.08
C MET A 240 -17.16 -7.95 18.74
N ILE A 241 -16.96 -7.89 20.06
CA ILE A 241 -16.19 -8.87 20.84
C ILE A 241 -16.74 -10.29 20.61
N LEU A 242 -18.07 -10.45 20.65
CA LEU A 242 -18.72 -11.74 20.41
C LEU A 242 -18.53 -12.24 18.97
N GLN A 243 -18.51 -11.35 17.97
CA GLN A 243 -18.21 -11.73 16.59
C GLN A 243 -16.74 -12.17 16.43
N ILE A 244 -15.79 -11.41 16.98
CA ILE A 244 -14.37 -11.75 16.94
C ILE A 244 -14.13 -13.13 17.58
N ARG A 245 -14.74 -13.39 18.73
CA ARG A 245 -14.66 -14.70 19.38
C ARG A 245 -15.14 -15.84 18.49
N LYS A 246 -16.32 -15.71 17.88
CA LYS A 246 -16.86 -16.72 16.94
C LYS A 246 -15.95 -16.93 15.73
N TYR A 247 -15.36 -15.86 15.20
CA TYR A 247 -14.39 -15.98 14.11
C TYR A 247 -13.12 -16.70 14.55
N SER A 248 -12.59 -16.39 15.72
CA SER A 248 -11.38 -17.04 16.26
C SER A 248 -11.59 -18.54 16.46
N GLU A 249 -12.71 -18.94 17.08
CA GLU A 249 -13.04 -20.35 17.33
C GLU A 249 -13.20 -21.14 16.02
N ASN A 250 -13.83 -20.55 14.98
CA ASN A 250 -14.02 -21.19 13.68
C ASN A 250 -12.74 -21.23 12.83
N LEU A 251 -11.86 -20.23 12.97
CA LEU A 251 -10.64 -20.14 12.16
C LEU A 251 -9.68 -21.30 12.45
N GLU A 252 -9.53 -21.68 13.72
CA GLU A 252 -8.69 -22.82 14.12
C GLU A 252 -9.15 -24.13 13.47
N GLU A 253 -10.46 -24.38 13.45
CA GLU A 253 -11.05 -25.56 12.82
C GLU A 253 -10.80 -25.57 11.30
N ILE A 254 -11.00 -24.43 10.64
CA ILE A 254 -10.78 -24.28 9.19
C ILE A 254 -9.29 -24.51 8.86
N VAL A 255 -8.38 -23.90 9.62
CA VAL A 255 -6.94 -24.04 9.40
C VAL A 255 -6.50 -25.50 9.57
N LEU A 256 -6.99 -26.19 10.61
CA LEU A 256 -6.68 -27.60 10.83
C LEU A 256 -7.17 -28.47 9.66
N LYS A 257 -8.41 -28.27 9.22
CA LYS A 257 -9.01 -29.01 8.10
C LYS A 257 -8.26 -28.77 6.78
N ARG A 258 -7.89 -27.52 6.50
CA ARG A 258 -7.13 -27.15 5.29
C ARG A 258 -5.71 -27.71 5.31
N THR A 259 -5.03 -27.64 6.45
CA THR A 259 -3.67 -28.19 6.61
C THR A 259 -3.67 -29.71 6.38
N LYS A 260 -4.66 -30.43 6.92
CA LYS A 260 -4.81 -31.87 6.69
C LYS A 260 -5.04 -32.22 5.22
N ALA A 261 -5.95 -31.49 4.55
CA ALA A 261 -6.22 -31.70 3.13
C ALA A 261 -5.01 -31.40 2.24
N LEU A 262 -4.24 -30.35 2.56
CA LEU A 262 -3.03 -30.00 1.83
C LEU A 262 -1.94 -31.07 1.98
N ASN A 263 -1.72 -31.56 3.19
CA ASN A 263 -0.74 -32.63 3.43
C ASN A 263 -1.11 -33.91 2.68
N GLN A 264 -2.39 -34.27 2.65
CA GLN A 264 -2.87 -35.41 1.87
C GLN A 264 -2.60 -35.23 0.37
N ALA A 265 -2.96 -34.07 -0.20
CA ALA A 265 -2.71 -33.78 -1.61
C ALA A 265 -1.22 -33.80 -1.96
N ASN A 266 -0.36 -33.29 -1.07
CA ASN A 266 1.10 -33.34 -1.27
C ASN A 266 1.63 -34.77 -1.27
N SER A 267 1.18 -35.63 -0.35
CA SER A 267 1.57 -37.04 -0.34
C SER A 267 1.13 -37.77 -1.62
N GLU A 268 -0.09 -37.52 -2.10
CA GLU A 268 -0.58 -38.10 -3.37
C GLU A 268 0.26 -37.63 -4.56
N LEU A 269 0.64 -36.35 -4.59
CA LEU A 269 1.49 -35.77 -5.63
C LEU A 269 2.91 -36.36 -5.62
N GLU A 270 3.49 -36.58 -4.44
CA GLU A 270 4.80 -37.25 -4.32
C GLU A 270 4.76 -38.68 -4.85
N ILE A 271 3.71 -39.45 -4.53
CA ILE A 271 3.52 -40.81 -5.03
C ILE A 271 3.41 -40.80 -6.57
N ASN A 272 2.59 -39.92 -7.13
CA ASN A 272 2.42 -39.81 -8.59
C ASN A 272 3.72 -39.41 -9.28
N ASN A 273 4.50 -38.48 -8.71
CA ASN A 273 5.79 -38.09 -9.25
C ASN A 273 6.81 -39.24 -9.22
N LEU A 274 6.86 -40.00 -8.12
CA LEU A 274 7.71 -41.18 -8.03
C LEU A 274 7.34 -42.23 -9.07
N GLN A 275 6.04 -42.47 -9.27
CA GLN A 275 5.53 -43.39 -10.28
C GLN A 275 5.89 -42.91 -11.70
N MET A 276 5.66 -41.64 -12.02
CA MET A 276 5.98 -41.08 -13.34
C MET A 276 7.48 -41.13 -13.61
N LYS A 277 8.33 -40.86 -12.61
CA LYS A 277 9.78 -40.99 -12.75
C LYS A 277 10.19 -42.44 -13.04
N LYS A 278 9.57 -43.41 -12.38
CA LYS A 278 9.81 -44.84 -12.63
C LYS A 278 9.39 -45.24 -14.04
N ASP A 279 8.24 -44.77 -14.50
CA ASP A 279 7.73 -45.06 -15.85
C ASP A 279 8.65 -44.46 -16.93
N LEU A 280 9.16 -43.24 -16.72
CA LEU A 280 10.16 -42.62 -17.60
C LEU A 280 11.48 -43.41 -17.64
N GLN A 281 11.98 -43.90 -16.49
CA GLN A 281 13.17 -44.74 -16.44
C GLN A 281 12.99 -46.07 -17.18
N ILE A 282 11.80 -46.67 -17.10
CA ILE A 282 11.49 -47.88 -17.85
C ILE A 282 11.47 -47.59 -19.36
N ALA A 283 10.85 -46.48 -19.78
CA ALA A 283 10.81 -46.08 -21.19
C ALA A 283 12.22 -45.83 -21.76
N GLU A 284 13.09 -45.14 -21.00
CA GLU A 284 14.50 -44.92 -21.36
C GLU A 284 15.24 -46.25 -21.55
N LYS A 285 15.06 -47.20 -20.60
CA LYS A 285 15.69 -48.53 -20.69
C LYS A 285 15.19 -49.32 -21.91
N ILE A 286 13.91 -49.22 -22.25
CA ILE A 286 13.36 -49.87 -23.45
C ILE A 286 14.02 -49.29 -24.71
N GLN A 287 14.09 -47.96 -24.84
CA GLN A 287 14.73 -47.31 -25.99
C GLN A 287 16.20 -47.69 -26.13
N GLU A 288 16.94 -47.74 -25.02
CA GLU A 288 18.32 -48.21 -25.02
C GLU A 288 18.48 -49.66 -25.52
N THR A 289 17.49 -50.52 -25.31
CA THR A 289 17.55 -51.93 -25.76
C THR A 289 17.09 -52.13 -27.19
N LEU A 290 16.28 -51.22 -27.73
CA LEU A 290 15.74 -51.32 -29.10
C LEU A 290 16.76 -50.92 -30.17
N ILE A 291 17.88 -50.31 -29.80
CA ILE A 291 18.93 -49.86 -30.72
C ILE A 291 20.20 -50.69 -30.44
N PRO A 292 20.82 -51.35 -31.45
CA PRO A 292 22.07 -52.08 -31.27
C PRO A 292 23.15 -51.16 -30.68
N LYS A 293 23.66 -51.51 -29.48
CA LYS A 293 24.60 -50.67 -28.71
C LYS A 293 26.04 -50.67 -29.23
N MET A 294 26.37 -51.59 -30.14
CA MET A 294 27.69 -51.65 -30.73
C MET A 294 27.59 -51.21 -32.17
N LEU A 295 28.32 -50.14 -32.50
CA LEU A 295 28.77 -49.93 -33.87
C LEU A 295 29.35 -51.26 -34.35
N PRO A 296 28.88 -51.81 -35.48
CA PRO A 296 29.38 -53.08 -35.94
C PRO A 296 30.91 -52.98 -36.04
N TYR A 297 31.61 -53.97 -35.48
CA TYR A 297 33.05 -54.10 -35.70
C TYR A 297 33.22 -54.76 -37.05
N PHE A 298 33.94 -54.11 -37.94
CA PHE A 298 34.20 -54.66 -39.26
C PHE A 298 35.70 -54.81 -39.40
N GLU A 299 36.17 -56.04 -39.51
CA GLU A 299 37.60 -56.41 -39.55
C GLU A 299 38.40 -55.74 -40.67
N GLU A 300 37.68 -55.24 -41.68
CA GLU A 300 38.20 -54.66 -42.91
C GLU A 300 38.03 -53.14 -42.96
N MET A 301 37.60 -52.52 -41.85
CA MET A 301 37.15 -51.15 -41.93
C MET A 301 38.21 -50.08 -41.87
N SER A 302 38.09 -49.34 -42.94
CA SER A 302 38.76 -48.17 -43.34
C SER A 302 38.13 -46.89 -42.76
N PHE A 303 37.63 -46.89 -41.52
CA PHE A 303 37.18 -45.64 -40.92
C PHE A 303 37.26 -45.58 -39.40
N LYS A 304 37.40 -44.34 -38.90
CA LYS A 304 37.28 -44.00 -37.49
C LYS A 304 35.97 -43.24 -37.29
N THR A 305 35.18 -43.65 -36.31
CA THR A 305 34.01 -42.89 -35.85
C THR A 305 34.32 -42.17 -34.54
N ALA A 306 33.72 -41.01 -34.37
CA ALA A 306 33.61 -40.35 -33.09
C ALA A 306 32.27 -39.65 -33.04
N ASP A 307 31.56 -39.87 -31.94
CA ASP A 307 30.27 -39.28 -31.69
C ASP A 307 30.21 -38.66 -30.30
N ILE A 308 29.46 -37.56 -30.23
CA ILE A 308 29.06 -36.95 -28.96
C ILE A 308 27.59 -36.59 -29.16
N SER A 309 26.70 -37.33 -28.47
CA SER A 309 25.32 -36.92 -28.26
C SER A 309 25.20 -36.27 -26.88
N LEU A 310 24.89 -34.98 -26.86
CA LEU A 310 24.70 -34.22 -25.62
C LEU A 310 23.20 -34.20 -25.29
N LYS A 311 22.84 -34.87 -24.18
CA LYS A 311 21.51 -35.06 -23.54
C LYS A 311 20.67 -36.27 -23.98
N ASN A 312 20.11 -36.94 -22.96
CA ASN A 312 19.31 -38.18 -22.99
C ASN A 312 17.89 -38.04 -23.57
N SER A 313 17.58 -37.06 -24.44
CA SER A 313 16.21 -36.92 -24.96
C SER A 313 15.83 -38.01 -25.96
N GLY A 314 16.80 -38.71 -26.56
CA GLY A 314 16.60 -39.73 -27.59
C GLY A 314 16.07 -39.18 -28.93
N LYS A 315 15.88 -37.86 -29.00
CA LYS A 315 15.37 -37.09 -30.14
C LYS A 315 16.37 -37.07 -31.31
N ASP A 316 17.54 -36.49 -31.04
CA ASP A 316 18.67 -36.40 -31.96
C ASP A 316 19.45 -37.71 -31.90
N ASN A 317 19.49 -38.45 -33.00
CA ASN A 317 20.10 -39.78 -32.99
C ASN A 317 20.70 -40.15 -34.33
N PHE A 318 21.66 -41.07 -34.32
CA PHE A 318 22.23 -41.65 -35.52
C PHE A 318 22.38 -43.16 -35.35
N ASP A 319 22.51 -43.87 -36.45
CA ASP A 319 22.81 -45.29 -36.46
C ASP A 319 23.71 -45.66 -37.65
N ILE A 320 24.50 -46.69 -37.47
CA ILE A 320 25.40 -47.24 -38.48
C ILE A 320 25.24 -48.75 -38.47
N PHE A 321 24.89 -49.31 -39.62
CA PHE A 321 24.63 -50.75 -39.71
C PHE A 321 25.04 -51.32 -41.06
N GLN A 322 25.34 -52.61 -41.07
CA GLN A 322 25.77 -53.32 -42.27
C GLN A 322 24.55 -53.70 -43.12
N ILE A 323 24.59 -53.39 -44.42
CA ILE A 323 23.59 -53.84 -45.40
C ILE A 323 24.06 -55.16 -46.04
N SER A 324 25.35 -55.26 -46.33
CA SER A 324 26.00 -56.48 -46.84
C SER A 324 27.50 -56.45 -46.50
N GLU A 325 28.25 -57.50 -46.87
CA GLU A 325 29.73 -57.53 -46.69
C GLU A 325 30.45 -56.30 -47.26
N LYS A 326 29.88 -55.65 -48.28
CA LYS A 326 30.52 -54.53 -49.00
C LYS A 326 29.83 -53.18 -48.82
N GLU A 327 28.70 -53.13 -48.11
CA GLU A 327 27.88 -51.94 -48.00
C GLU A 327 27.47 -51.70 -46.55
N MET A 328 27.67 -50.46 -46.07
CA MET A 328 27.08 -49.97 -44.82
C MET A 328 26.03 -48.90 -45.10
N ALA A 329 25.06 -48.81 -44.21
CA ALA A 329 24.17 -47.68 -44.08
C ALA A 329 24.63 -46.77 -42.94
N ILE A 330 24.41 -45.47 -43.12
CA ILE A 330 24.52 -44.45 -42.09
C ILE A 330 23.19 -43.69 -42.10
N VAL A 331 22.62 -43.47 -40.93
CA VAL A 331 21.44 -42.64 -40.79
C VAL A 331 21.62 -41.67 -39.63
N MET A 332 21.30 -40.39 -39.85
CA MET A 332 21.18 -39.38 -38.80
C MET A 332 19.77 -38.80 -38.85
N ILE A 333 19.14 -38.65 -37.70
CA ILE A 333 17.72 -38.30 -37.53
C ILE A 333 17.59 -37.21 -36.47
N ASP A 334 16.68 -36.28 -36.70
CA ASP A 334 16.22 -35.30 -35.72
C ASP A 334 14.69 -35.13 -35.83
N VAL A 335 14.01 -35.15 -34.68
CA VAL A 335 12.54 -35.20 -34.54
C VAL A 335 12.05 -33.97 -33.80
N SER A 336 11.24 -33.07 -34.39
CA SER A 336 10.84 -31.83 -33.70
C SER A 336 10.04 -32.00 -32.39
N ALA A 337 9.54 -33.21 -32.10
CA ALA A 337 8.82 -33.55 -30.88
C ALA A 337 9.69 -33.39 -29.62
N GLU A 338 9.06 -33.29 -28.45
CA GLU A 338 9.74 -33.25 -27.15
C GLU A 338 9.39 -34.47 -26.28
N GLY A 339 10.31 -34.86 -25.39
CA GLY A 339 10.08 -35.92 -24.42
C GLY A 339 9.97 -37.31 -25.07
N VAL A 340 9.17 -38.20 -24.46
CA VAL A 340 9.11 -39.62 -24.81
C VAL A 340 8.65 -39.87 -26.26
N SER A 341 7.76 -39.04 -26.80
CA SER A 341 7.26 -39.19 -28.16
C SER A 341 8.37 -39.05 -29.20
N SER A 342 9.28 -38.09 -29.02
CA SER A 342 10.40 -37.84 -29.93
C SER A 342 11.31 -39.06 -30.08
N ALA A 343 11.62 -39.70 -28.96
CA ALA A 343 12.49 -40.85 -28.94
C ALA A 343 11.81 -42.14 -29.42
N LEU A 344 10.49 -42.26 -29.25
CA LEU A 344 9.70 -43.32 -29.90
C LEU A 344 9.72 -43.17 -31.42
N ILE A 345 9.45 -41.96 -31.95
CA ILE A 345 9.48 -41.69 -33.39
C ILE A 345 10.89 -41.95 -33.96
N SER A 346 11.93 -41.49 -33.28
CA SER A 346 13.33 -41.74 -33.67
C SER A 346 13.65 -43.24 -33.73
N THR A 347 13.21 -44.00 -32.71
CA THR A 347 13.39 -45.46 -32.68
C THR A 347 12.63 -46.17 -33.80
N MET A 348 11.38 -45.79 -34.05
CA MET A 348 10.57 -46.35 -35.14
C MET A 348 11.21 -46.07 -36.51
N ALA A 349 11.70 -44.85 -36.71
CA ALA A 349 12.41 -44.49 -37.94
C ALA A 349 13.67 -45.34 -38.13
N LYS A 350 14.49 -45.54 -37.09
CA LYS A 350 15.67 -46.43 -37.16
C LYS A 350 15.28 -47.86 -37.57
N ILE A 351 14.25 -48.43 -36.93
CA ILE A 351 13.76 -49.77 -37.26
C ILE A 351 13.29 -49.84 -38.73
N ALA A 352 12.57 -48.82 -39.20
CA ALA A 352 12.14 -48.75 -40.60
C ALA A 352 13.35 -48.68 -41.55
N PHE A 353 14.38 -47.87 -41.24
CA PHE A 353 15.62 -47.81 -42.01
C PHE A 353 16.34 -49.15 -42.06
N HIS A 354 16.51 -49.83 -40.92
CA HIS A 354 17.07 -51.18 -40.88
C HIS A 354 16.28 -52.16 -41.74
N THR A 355 14.95 -52.13 -41.64
CA THR A 355 14.05 -53.06 -42.33
C THR A 355 14.07 -52.90 -43.86
N HIS A 356 14.15 -51.65 -44.35
CA HIS A 356 14.10 -51.36 -45.79
C HIS A 356 15.47 -51.32 -46.47
N SER A 357 16.56 -51.21 -45.70
CA SER A 357 17.92 -51.20 -46.24
C SER A 357 18.31 -52.58 -46.75
N LYS A 358 18.23 -52.75 -48.07
CA LYS A 358 18.59 -54.01 -48.75
C LYS A 358 19.68 -53.76 -49.78
N LYS A 359 20.57 -54.73 -49.93
CA LYS A 359 21.68 -54.71 -50.90
C LYS A 359 21.21 -54.28 -52.29
N GLY A 360 21.92 -53.34 -52.90
CA GLY A 360 21.65 -52.85 -54.25
C GLY A 360 20.45 -51.90 -54.41
N SER A 361 19.77 -51.52 -53.32
CA SER A 361 18.72 -50.48 -53.37
C SER A 361 19.35 -49.09 -53.39
N ALA A 362 18.80 -48.17 -54.18
CA ALA A 362 19.25 -46.77 -54.17
C ALA A 362 18.78 -46.07 -52.89
N SER A 363 19.55 -45.10 -52.39
CA SER A 363 19.25 -44.39 -51.13
C SER A 363 17.85 -43.78 -51.11
N HIS A 364 17.41 -43.14 -52.20
CA HIS A 364 16.10 -42.48 -52.26
C HIS A 364 14.92 -43.46 -52.22
N GLU A 365 15.08 -44.69 -52.74
CA GLU A 365 14.04 -45.72 -52.70
C GLU A 365 13.82 -46.22 -51.27
N ILE A 366 14.90 -46.34 -50.49
CA ILE A 366 14.84 -46.70 -49.08
C ILE A 366 14.15 -45.59 -48.30
N VAL A 367 14.59 -44.34 -48.46
CA VAL A 367 13.95 -43.19 -47.80
C VAL A 367 12.46 -43.09 -48.16
N LYS A 368 12.08 -43.35 -49.41
CA LYS A 368 10.68 -43.35 -49.85
C LYS A 368 9.86 -44.42 -49.13
N LYS A 369 10.38 -45.64 -48.97
CA LYS A 369 9.69 -46.72 -48.23
C LYS A 369 9.55 -46.38 -46.75
N VAL A 370 10.61 -45.85 -46.14
CA VAL A 370 10.58 -45.36 -44.75
C VAL A 370 9.55 -44.25 -44.60
N ASN A 371 9.51 -43.28 -45.52
CA ASN A 371 8.50 -42.22 -45.51
C ASN A 371 7.06 -42.76 -45.54
N GLN A 372 6.78 -43.74 -46.40
CA GLN A 372 5.45 -44.35 -46.49
C GLN A 372 5.07 -45.11 -45.22
N GLU A 373 6.03 -45.78 -44.58
CA GLU A 373 5.80 -46.48 -43.32
C GLU A 373 5.60 -45.50 -42.16
N MET A 374 6.48 -44.51 -42.02
CA MET A 374 6.39 -43.49 -40.99
C MET A 374 5.12 -42.63 -41.13
N TYR A 375 4.70 -42.29 -42.36
CA TYR A 375 3.44 -41.57 -42.61
C TYR A 375 2.23 -42.34 -42.06
N LYS A 376 2.23 -43.68 -42.18
CA LYS A 376 1.16 -44.54 -41.63
C LYS A 376 1.24 -44.69 -40.12
N MET A 377 2.45 -44.70 -39.57
CA MET A 377 2.70 -44.94 -38.15
C MET A 377 2.53 -43.69 -37.27
N ILE A 378 3.01 -42.54 -37.72
CA ILE A 378 2.96 -41.26 -36.99
C ILE A 378 1.53 -40.68 -37.01
N GLY A 379 0.75 -40.94 -38.06
CA GLY A 379 -0.64 -40.51 -38.18
C GLY A 379 -0.78 -38.98 -38.21
N ASP A 380 -1.72 -38.43 -37.41
CA ASP A 380 -2.01 -36.99 -37.34
C ASP A 380 -1.02 -36.19 -36.47
N VAL A 381 0.00 -36.84 -35.91
CA VAL A 381 1.01 -36.16 -35.09
C VAL A 381 1.85 -35.26 -36.01
N LYS A 382 1.74 -33.94 -35.85
CA LYS A 382 2.38 -32.92 -36.70
C LYS A 382 3.89 -32.77 -36.49
N ASP A 383 4.54 -33.75 -35.86
CA ASP A 383 5.96 -33.68 -35.57
C ASP A 383 6.77 -33.94 -36.86
N THR A 384 7.77 -33.11 -37.12
CA THR A 384 8.62 -33.24 -38.30
C THR A 384 9.78 -34.17 -38.01
N LEU A 385 9.97 -35.16 -38.86
CA LEU A 385 11.11 -36.07 -38.83
C LEU A 385 12.05 -35.71 -39.98
N THR A 386 13.26 -35.27 -39.66
CA THR A 386 14.34 -35.09 -40.64
C THR A 386 15.25 -36.30 -40.62
N ALA A 387 15.80 -36.67 -41.77
CA ALA A 387 16.86 -37.68 -41.80
C ALA A 387 17.89 -37.42 -42.91
N TYR A 388 19.14 -37.79 -42.64
CA TYR A 388 20.17 -37.96 -43.64
C TYR A 388 20.52 -39.44 -43.71
N TYR A 389 20.22 -40.07 -44.84
CA TYR A 389 20.49 -41.50 -45.04
C TYR A 389 21.56 -41.67 -46.13
N ALA A 390 22.57 -42.48 -45.85
CA ALA A 390 23.65 -42.75 -46.78
C ALA A 390 24.03 -44.23 -46.83
N ILE A 391 24.52 -44.66 -47.98
CA ILE A 391 25.09 -45.97 -48.23
C ILE A 391 26.54 -45.77 -48.70
N LEU A 392 27.48 -46.38 -48.00
CA LEU A 392 28.88 -46.42 -48.42
C LEU A 392 29.22 -47.82 -48.92
N ASN A 393 29.67 -47.92 -50.16
CA ASN A 393 30.25 -49.12 -50.72
C ASN A 393 31.78 -49.08 -50.56
N PHE A 394 32.33 -50.00 -49.77
CA PHE A 394 33.76 -50.00 -49.44
C PHE A 394 34.67 -50.47 -50.57
N GLU A 395 34.12 -51.22 -51.52
CA GLU A 395 34.89 -51.72 -52.66
C GLU A 395 35.08 -50.62 -53.72
N THR A 396 34.05 -49.83 -53.96
CA THR A 396 34.06 -48.77 -54.99
C THR A 396 34.38 -47.38 -54.44
N GLY A 397 34.28 -47.18 -53.13
CA GLY A 397 34.37 -45.86 -52.50
C GLY A 397 33.17 -44.95 -52.80
N VAL A 398 32.10 -45.48 -53.40
CA VAL A 398 30.90 -44.71 -53.71
C VAL A 398 30.10 -44.47 -52.44
N PHE A 399 29.91 -43.19 -52.13
CA PHE A 399 29.02 -42.72 -51.07
C PHE A 399 27.73 -42.18 -51.70
N GLN A 400 26.66 -42.95 -51.62
CA GLN A 400 25.32 -42.53 -52.04
C GLN A 400 24.56 -41.97 -50.85
N PHE A 401 23.78 -40.92 -51.03
CA PHE A 401 23.04 -40.31 -49.95
C PHE A 401 21.72 -39.72 -50.40
N THR A 402 20.80 -39.58 -49.46
CA THR A 402 19.54 -38.87 -49.61
C THR A 402 19.31 -38.02 -48.38
N ASN A 403 19.15 -36.72 -48.59
CA ASN A 403 18.78 -35.77 -47.54
C ASN A 403 17.26 -35.57 -47.52
N ALA A 404 16.61 -35.99 -46.43
CA ALA A 404 15.18 -35.85 -46.19
C ALA A 404 14.90 -34.69 -45.21
N GLY A 405 15.21 -33.47 -45.65
CA GLY A 405 14.99 -32.24 -44.88
C GLY A 405 15.97 -32.01 -43.72
N HIS A 406 17.04 -32.81 -43.61
CA HIS A 406 18.08 -32.67 -42.59
C HIS A 406 19.19 -31.70 -43.03
N PHE A 407 20.14 -31.42 -42.12
CA PHE A 407 21.31 -30.63 -42.48
C PHE A 407 22.21 -31.38 -43.48
N PRO A 408 22.83 -30.68 -44.46
CA PRO A 408 23.79 -31.30 -45.38
C PRO A 408 24.96 -31.93 -44.62
N ALA A 409 25.40 -33.12 -45.04
CA ALA A 409 26.66 -33.66 -44.55
C ALA A 409 27.82 -32.86 -45.14
N LEU A 410 28.92 -32.71 -44.40
CA LEU A 410 30.12 -32.04 -44.88
C LEU A 410 31.15 -33.08 -45.32
N LEU A 411 31.56 -33.00 -46.59
CA LEU A 411 32.67 -33.77 -47.14
C LEU A 411 33.93 -32.92 -47.13
N HIS A 412 34.89 -33.30 -46.30
CA HIS A 412 36.23 -32.74 -46.32
C HIS A 412 37.16 -33.58 -47.18
N ARG A 413 37.63 -32.97 -48.28
CA ARG A 413 38.60 -33.58 -49.22
C ARG A 413 40.01 -33.43 -48.67
N LYS A 414 40.62 -34.51 -48.20
CA LYS A 414 41.91 -34.44 -47.48
C LYS A 414 43.03 -33.84 -48.33
N LYS A 415 43.14 -34.27 -49.59
CA LYS A 415 44.19 -33.82 -50.52
C LYS A 415 44.03 -32.36 -50.93
N LEU A 416 42.79 -31.91 -51.12
CA LEU A 416 42.48 -30.55 -51.57
C LEU A 416 42.34 -29.57 -50.41
N SER A 417 42.19 -30.07 -49.18
CA SER A 417 41.83 -29.29 -47.99
C SER A 417 40.59 -28.42 -48.22
N THR A 418 39.62 -28.94 -48.99
CA THR A 418 38.34 -28.31 -49.27
C THR A 418 37.22 -28.98 -48.48
N VAL A 419 36.12 -28.25 -48.26
CA VAL A 419 34.91 -28.79 -47.64
C VAL A 419 33.73 -28.50 -48.55
N GLU A 420 33.01 -29.55 -48.90
CA GLU A 420 31.84 -29.55 -49.77
C GLU A 420 30.60 -29.93 -48.97
N GLU A 421 29.45 -29.34 -49.28
CA GLU A 421 28.16 -29.77 -48.73
C GLU A 421 27.57 -30.86 -49.60
N LEU A 422 27.28 -32.01 -48.99
CA LEU A 422 26.54 -33.10 -49.60
C LEU A 422 25.07 -32.94 -49.22
N SER A 423 24.25 -32.47 -50.17
CA SER A 423 22.80 -32.40 -50.01
C SER A 423 22.11 -32.83 -51.29
N SER A 424 20.97 -33.50 -51.14
CA SER A 424 20.06 -33.82 -52.24
C SER A 424 18.68 -33.20 -51.96
N LYS A 425 17.80 -33.12 -52.97
CA LYS A 425 16.43 -32.66 -52.73
C LYS A 425 15.62 -33.77 -52.08
N GLY A 426 15.00 -33.45 -50.96
CA GLY A 426 14.07 -34.33 -50.27
C GLY A 426 13.22 -33.56 -49.27
N PHE A 427 12.02 -34.07 -49.01
CA PHE A 427 11.10 -33.50 -48.02
C PHE A 427 11.30 -34.14 -46.65
N TYR A 428 10.64 -33.63 -45.62
CA TYR A 428 10.60 -34.28 -44.30
C TYR A 428 9.91 -35.65 -44.39
N ILE A 429 10.37 -36.61 -43.59
CA ILE A 429 9.82 -37.97 -43.52
C ILE A 429 8.50 -37.94 -42.75
N GLY A 430 7.50 -38.68 -43.25
CA GLY A 430 6.25 -38.95 -42.54
C GLY A 430 5.20 -37.84 -42.63
N ILE A 431 5.48 -36.70 -43.30
CA ILE A 431 4.53 -35.59 -43.45
C ILE A 431 3.62 -35.76 -44.67
N LEU A 432 4.18 -36.20 -45.80
CA LEU A 432 3.45 -36.39 -47.05
C LEU A 432 3.62 -37.83 -47.53
N GLU A 433 2.52 -38.51 -47.82
CA GLU A 433 2.53 -39.91 -48.27
C GLU A 433 3.41 -40.11 -49.51
N ASN A 434 3.31 -39.19 -50.47
CA ASN A 434 3.99 -39.23 -51.77
C ASN A 434 5.09 -38.18 -51.89
N ALA A 435 5.93 -38.05 -50.86
CA ALA A 435 7.11 -37.18 -50.91
C ALA A 435 8.15 -37.66 -51.95
N SER A 436 8.81 -36.71 -52.61
CA SER A 436 9.90 -36.96 -53.56
C SER A 436 11.26 -36.88 -52.86
N PHE A 437 12.15 -37.80 -53.20
CA PHE A 437 13.51 -37.87 -52.68
C PHE A 437 14.48 -38.14 -53.83
N GLU A 438 15.64 -37.48 -53.82
CA GLU A 438 16.71 -37.66 -54.81
C GLU A 438 17.93 -38.35 -54.17
N THR A 439 18.65 -39.13 -54.98
CA THR A 439 19.96 -39.69 -54.62
C THR A 439 21.07 -38.74 -55.09
N GLY A 440 21.88 -38.27 -54.15
CA GLY A 440 23.20 -37.73 -54.43
C GLY A 440 24.26 -38.83 -54.36
N SER A 441 25.37 -38.66 -55.07
CA SER A 441 26.48 -39.61 -55.03
C SER A 441 27.81 -38.90 -55.24
N VAL A 442 28.82 -39.34 -54.49
CA VAL A 442 30.21 -38.91 -54.63
C VAL A 442 31.14 -40.11 -54.47
N TYR A 443 32.32 -40.03 -55.09
CA TYR A 443 33.41 -40.97 -54.83
C TYR A 443 34.29 -40.42 -53.71
N LEU A 444 34.55 -41.25 -52.69
CA LEU A 444 35.47 -40.92 -51.59
C LEU A 444 36.88 -41.40 -51.93
N GLU A 445 37.87 -40.56 -51.64
CA GLU A 445 39.27 -40.94 -51.71
C GLU A 445 39.84 -41.25 -50.32
N GLU A 446 40.97 -41.97 -50.28
CA GLU A 446 41.64 -42.27 -49.01
C GLU A 446 41.95 -40.98 -48.22
N GLY A 447 41.47 -40.98 -46.99
CA GLY A 447 41.56 -39.91 -46.01
C GLY A 447 40.43 -38.88 -46.06
N ASP A 448 39.53 -38.93 -47.05
CA ASP A 448 38.37 -38.05 -47.10
C ASP A 448 37.46 -38.28 -45.89
N ARG A 449 36.86 -37.21 -45.38
CA ARG A 449 36.02 -37.26 -44.18
C ARG A 449 34.61 -36.79 -44.44
N ILE A 450 33.64 -37.52 -43.91
CA ILE A 450 32.25 -37.10 -43.82
C ILE A 450 31.97 -36.67 -42.39
N LEU A 451 31.29 -35.54 -42.22
CA LEU A 451 30.76 -35.07 -40.94
C LEU A 451 29.25 -34.87 -41.08
N LEU A 452 28.48 -35.60 -40.28
CA LEU A 452 27.06 -35.39 -40.07
C LEU A 452 26.86 -34.75 -38.70
N PHE A 453 25.88 -33.87 -38.59
CA PHE A 453 25.51 -33.24 -37.32
C PHE A 453 24.06 -32.77 -37.35
N THR A 454 23.47 -32.66 -36.17
CA THR A 454 22.14 -32.07 -36.00
C THR A 454 22.22 -30.55 -35.86
N ASP A 455 21.05 -29.91 -35.90
CA ASP A 455 20.90 -28.46 -35.85
C ASP A 455 21.56 -27.83 -34.59
N GLY A 456 21.68 -28.62 -33.53
CA GLY A 456 22.37 -28.32 -32.28
C GLY A 456 23.78 -27.83 -32.47
N VAL A 457 24.53 -28.27 -33.48
CA VAL A 457 25.88 -27.77 -33.75
C VAL A 457 25.85 -26.33 -34.26
N THR A 458 24.97 -26.05 -35.22
CA THR A 458 25.03 -24.79 -35.97
C THR A 458 24.20 -23.69 -35.30
N GLU A 459 23.10 -24.03 -34.63
CA GLU A 459 22.18 -23.07 -34.01
C GLU A 459 22.59 -22.66 -32.58
N CYS A 460 23.67 -23.24 -32.05
CA CYS A 460 24.24 -22.84 -30.77
C CYS A 460 24.51 -21.32 -30.73
N LYS A 461 24.07 -20.64 -29.66
CA LYS A 461 24.27 -19.19 -29.47
C LYS A 461 25.26 -18.88 -28.35
N ASN A 462 26.13 -17.89 -28.57
CA ASN A 462 26.98 -17.32 -27.53
C ASN A 462 26.22 -16.31 -26.64
N SER A 463 26.90 -15.71 -25.65
CA SER A 463 26.33 -14.71 -24.75
C SER A 463 25.79 -13.47 -25.47
N SER A 464 26.31 -13.17 -26.66
CA SER A 464 25.88 -12.05 -27.51
C SER A 464 24.77 -12.43 -28.49
N GLN A 465 24.15 -13.60 -28.34
CA GLN A 465 23.12 -14.16 -29.25
C GLN A 465 23.60 -14.46 -30.67
N GLU A 466 24.91 -14.47 -30.90
CA GLU A 466 25.48 -14.85 -32.19
C GLU A 466 25.43 -16.37 -32.35
N ILE A 467 24.98 -16.82 -33.52
CA ILE A 467 24.87 -18.24 -33.88
C ILE A 467 26.26 -18.78 -34.28
N PHE A 468 26.60 -20.01 -33.88
CA PHE A 468 27.87 -20.66 -34.23
C PHE A 468 28.01 -20.79 -35.74
N GLY A 469 26.97 -21.28 -36.40
CA GLY A 469 26.82 -21.28 -37.85
C GLY A 469 27.65 -22.34 -38.57
N ILE A 470 27.18 -22.72 -39.77
CA ILE A 470 27.81 -23.76 -40.59
C ILE A 470 29.23 -23.40 -41.03
N GLN A 471 29.50 -22.11 -41.26
CA GLN A 471 30.80 -21.66 -41.76
C GLN A 471 31.94 -22.00 -40.78
N ARG A 472 31.71 -21.81 -39.46
CA ARG A 472 32.70 -22.16 -38.43
C ARG A 472 32.99 -23.66 -38.39
N VAL A 473 31.98 -24.51 -38.66
CA VAL A 473 32.17 -25.96 -38.75
C VAL A 473 33.04 -26.31 -39.96
N LYS A 474 32.77 -25.72 -41.12
CA LYS A 474 33.59 -25.92 -42.33
C LYS A 474 35.03 -25.47 -42.13
N ASP A 475 35.22 -24.29 -41.53
CA ASP A 475 36.55 -23.74 -41.27
C ASP A 475 37.31 -24.61 -40.27
N TRP A 476 36.64 -25.12 -39.23
CA TRP A 476 37.21 -26.09 -38.30
C TRP A 476 37.71 -27.36 -39.02
N MET A 477 36.91 -27.93 -39.92
CA MET A 477 37.31 -29.12 -40.69
C MET A 477 38.54 -28.86 -41.56
N LYS A 478 38.62 -27.68 -42.20
CA LYS A 478 39.77 -27.29 -43.04
C LYS A 478 41.04 -27.07 -42.22
N GLU A 479 40.96 -26.29 -41.15
CA GLU A 479 42.11 -25.93 -40.31
C GLU A 479 42.71 -27.14 -39.58
N LYS A 480 41.86 -28.12 -39.23
CA LYS A 480 42.25 -29.28 -38.44
C LYS A 480 42.42 -30.56 -39.28
N ASN A 481 42.74 -30.41 -40.57
CA ASN A 481 42.95 -31.51 -41.51
C ASN A 481 43.87 -32.62 -40.95
N GLY A 482 44.95 -32.26 -40.26
CA GLY A 482 45.93 -33.20 -39.71
C GLY A 482 45.50 -34.00 -38.46
N LEU A 483 44.39 -33.65 -37.80
CA LEU A 483 43.94 -34.36 -36.59
C LEU A 483 43.35 -35.73 -36.93
N SER A 484 43.34 -36.68 -35.99
CA SER A 484 42.52 -37.88 -36.13
C SER A 484 41.02 -37.55 -36.05
N VAL A 485 40.15 -38.39 -36.60
CA VAL A 485 38.68 -38.19 -36.53
C VAL A 485 38.18 -37.95 -35.10
N LYS A 486 38.73 -38.70 -34.13
CA LYS A 486 38.37 -38.56 -32.72
C LYS A 486 38.75 -37.21 -32.14
N GLU A 487 39.94 -36.71 -32.46
CA GLU A 487 40.40 -35.39 -32.03
C GLU A 487 39.65 -34.27 -32.74
N LEU A 488 39.31 -34.47 -34.02
CA LEU A 488 38.51 -33.52 -34.80
C LEU A 488 37.13 -33.29 -34.16
N VAL A 489 36.40 -34.36 -33.85
CA VAL A 489 35.07 -34.28 -33.21
C VAL A 489 35.18 -33.74 -31.79
N LYS A 490 36.10 -34.26 -30.97
CA LYS A 490 36.32 -33.78 -29.60
C LYS A 490 36.65 -32.29 -29.57
N GLY A 491 37.53 -31.85 -30.46
CA GLY A 491 37.92 -30.44 -30.57
C GLY A 491 36.78 -29.55 -31.08
N LEU A 492 35.95 -30.03 -32.02
CA LEU A 492 34.75 -29.31 -32.47
C LEU A 492 33.77 -29.08 -31.32
N ILE A 493 33.49 -30.12 -30.53
CA ILE A 493 32.61 -30.00 -29.36
C ILE A 493 33.18 -29.05 -28.31
N ASN A 494 34.49 -29.11 -28.04
CA ASN A 494 35.13 -28.17 -27.11
C ASN A 494 35.07 -26.72 -27.63
N ASN A 495 35.17 -26.52 -28.95
CA ASN A 495 35.03 -25.22 -29.58
C ASN A 495 33.61 -24.67 -29.39
N ILE A 496 32.59 -25.50 -29.65
CA ILE A 496 31.17 -25.14 -29.41
C ILE A 496 30.93 -24.83 -27.93
N PHE A 497 31.43 -25.66 -27.02
CA PHE A 497 31.30 -25.47 -25.57
C PHE A 497 31.90 -24.13 -25.11
N SER A 498 33.10 -23.82 -25.61
CA SER A 498 33.78 -22.56 -25.32
C SER A 498 33.01 -21.37 -25.90
N PHE A 499 32.47 -21.51 -27.11
CA PHE A 499 31.64 -20.48 -27.76
C PHE A 499 30.35 -20.16 -26.97
N GLN A 500 29.72 -21.17 -26.35
CA GLN A 500 28.50 -20.99 -25.56
C GLN A 500 28.72 -20.44 -24.14
N GLY A 501 29.97 -20.29 -23.69
CA GLY A 501 30.29 -19.86 -22.34
C GLY A 501 30.23 -21.00 -21.31
N ASN A 502 30.65 -22.20 -21.71
CA ASN A 502 30.79 -23.39 -20.86
C ASN A 502 29.47 -24.02 -20.35
N VAL A 503 28.36 -23.89 -21.10
CA VAL A 503 27.09 -24.58 -20.84
C VAL A 503 26.42 -24.97 -22.15
N PHE A 504 26.13 -26.27 -22.33
CA PHE A 504 25.31 -26.74 -23.46
C PHE A 504 23.84 -26.45 -23.24
N LYS A 505 23.23 -25.68 -24.15
CA LYS A 505 21.81 -25.29 -24.05
C LYS A 505 20.87 -26.16 -24.89
N LYS A 506 21.36 -26.71 -26.00
CA LYS A 506 20.59 -27.51 -26.97
C LYS A 506 21.21 -28.90 -27.10
N ASP A 507 20.38 -29.87 -27.43
CA ASP A 507 20.83 -31.22 -27.77
C ASP A 507 21.65 -31.15 -29.06
N CYS A 508 22.67 -31.98 -29.17
CA CYS A 508 23.60 -31.94 -30.30
C CYS A 508 24.16 -33.33 -30.51
N ALA A 509 24.00 -33.86 -31.73
CA ALA A 509 24.66 -35.07 -32.17
C ALA A 509 25.63 -34.75 -33.30
N VAL A 510 26.83 -35.32 -33.23
CA VAL A 510 27.87 -35.21 -34.27
C VAL A 510 28.35 -36.62 -34.57
N LEU A 511 28.49 -36.95 -35.86
CA LEU A 511 29.08 -38.18 -36.33
C LEU A 511 30.10 -37.86 -37.41
N SER A 512 31.34 -38.31 -37.24
CA SER A 512 32.36 -38.20 -38.30
C SER A 512 32.87 -39.56 -38.73
N LEU A 513 33.15 -39.69 -40.03
CA LEU A 513 33.68 -40.88 -40.69
C LEU A 513 34.89 -40.45 -41.53
N GLU A 514 35.99 -41.18 -41.51
CA GLU A 514 37.14 -41.00 -42.42
C GLU A 514 37.27 -42.22 -43.30
N PHE A 515 37.26 -42.10 -44.62
CA PHE A 515 37.47 -43.22 -45.52
C PHE A 515 38.96 -43.57 -45.62
N ILE A 516 39.30 -44.85 -45.57
CA ILE A 516 40.66 -45.39 -45.71
C ILE A 516 40.62 -46.39 -46.88
N SER A 517 41.66 -46.52 -47.69
CA SER A 517 41.65 -47.47 -48.80
C SER A 517 41.89 -48.90 -48.30
N LYS A 518 41.28 -49.89 -48.96
CA LYS A 518 41.48 -51.33 -48.67
C LYS A 518 42.95 -51.78 -48.84
N LEU A 519 43.75 -51.07 -49.64
CA LEU A 519 45.14 -51.42 -49.94
C LEU A 519 46.11 -51.28 -48.75
N LYS A 520 45.79 -50.46 -47.74
CA LYS A 520 46.67 -50.25 -46.56
C LYS A 520 46.47 -51.24 -45.43
N ALA A 521 45.27 -51.81 -45.30
CA ALA A 521 44.98 -52.79 -44.25
C ALA A 521 45.81 -54.08 -44.41
N GLU A 522 46.25 -54.40 -45.63
CA GLU A 522 47.17 -55.51 -45.90
C GLU A 522 48.65 -55.13 -45.72
N THR A 523 49.04 -53.87 -45.99
CA THR A 523 50.43 -53.39 -45.80
C THR A 523 50.76 -53.17 -44.32
N ASP A 524 49.83 -52.63 -43.52
CA ASP A 524 49.98 -52.52 -42.06
C ASP A 524 49.96 -53.91 -41.38
N LYS A 525 49.32 -54.92 -42.00
CA LYS A 525 49.42 -56.33 -41.58
C LYS A 525 50.79 -56.94 -41.92
N MET A 526 51.37 -56.60 -43.07
CA MET A 526 52.73 -57.05 -43.44
C MET A 526 53.80 -56.36 -42.58
N GLU A 527 53.71 -55.05 -42.34
CA GLU A 527 54.68 -54.33 -41.49
C GLU A 527 54.58 -54.76 -40.01
N ASN A 528 53.37 -55.01 -39.49
CA ASN A 528 53.22 -55.52 -38.12
C ASN A 528 53.60 -57.00 -37.98
N SER A 529 53.41 -57.85 -39.00
CA SER A 529 53.89 -59.25 -38.95
C SER A 529 55.41 -59.38 -39.09
N VAL A 530 56.06 -58.44 -39.79
CA VAL A 530 57.53 -58.32 -39.83
C VAL A 530 58.08 -57.73 -38.51
N ALA A 531 57.36 -56.81 -37.86
CA ALA A 531 57.74 -56.31 -36.53
C ALA A 531 57.61 -57.39 -35.43
N ILE A 532 56.54 -58.20 -35.45
CA ILE A 532 56.31 -59.28 -34.47
C ILE A 532 57.31 -60.43 -34.63
N SER A 533 57.76 -60.73 -35.86
CA SER A 533 58.80 -61.73 -36.11
C SER A 533 60.23 -61.25 -35.76
N GLY A 534 60.50 -59.94 -35.87
CA GLY A 534 61.76 -59.33 -35.43
C GLY A 534 61.93 -59.22 -33.91
N GLU A 535 60.83 -59.08 -33.16
CA GLU A 535 60.86 -59.04 -31.68
C GLU A 535 60.93 -60.43 -31.04
N MET A 536 60.37 -61.48 -31.67
CA MET A 536 60.50 -62.86 -31.16
C MET A 536 61.92 -63.46 -31.30
N GLN A 537 62.80 -62.90 -32.15
CA GLN A 537 64.19 -63.36 -32.26
C GLN A 537 65.16 -62.69 -31.27
N LYS A 538 64.75 -61.64 -30.56
CA LYS A 538 65.60 -60.95 -29.57
C LYS A 538 65.33 -61.35 -28.11
N SER A 539 64.33 -62.20 -27.85
CA SER A 539 64.01 -62.64 -26.48
C SER A 539 64.47 -64.07 -26.13
N ASN A 540 65.32 -64.70 -26.95
CA ASN A 540 65.78 -66.09 -26.77
C ASN A 540 67.32 -66.26 -26.85
N ILE A 541 68.10 -65.25 -26.42
CA ILE A 541 69.54 -65.38 -26.13
C ILE A 541 69.85 -64.78 -24.78
#